data_AF-A0A355PPB1-F1
#
_entry.id   AF-A0A355PPB1-F1
#
_cell.length_a   1.000
_cell.length_b   1.000
_cell.length_c   1.000
_cell.angle_alpha   90.00
_cell.angle_beta   90.00
_cell.angle_gamma   90.00
#
_symmetry.space_group_name_H-M   'P 1'
#
loop_
_entity.id
_entity.type
_entity.pdbx_description
1 polymer ?
#
loop_
_entity_poly.entity_id
_entity_poly.type
_entity_poly.pdbx_seq_one_letter_code
_entity_poly.pdbx_strand_id
1 'polypeptide(L)'
;MKQTKHIWWTFSVWEADALRQYLEQLAQEGWYPESIGGGGMKCYRADPEKRRYAAVLAPKTSVLTGADSWDAGKFRERCEAAGWKFQCSGINWQIFYTTDETLERTEEMSDANQFLIQKTLAFGWSTRILYPLIVVLQGWLLYQGLRYPAETMADPWSMFSGAVCLLLIFSYGIPYLQLIRWVRSSEHALRERGKLPVIDLKRRMKSKKRMAALLFGIILLFLILAFSTSVHLLVTVLTSSLILCGSACLVLSWIRKHGSGDQRENWIGYLVGVTALCMILVPLSGALTGHLIGNEEESTNVKQTVFATWQSNTVQADKAGNPVVVNVYKSRIPWIIQKTRQNYPKDLTKLWDCREVEVPEVLSALPDGAQVSWYRYYIRNETENGNAENQSAENQNVKNQAAESEDARSADTKSGEVIAADERTAQELQKEQDAIKTAEAAATEAYIALDEVVLSDENRLVILDYGGGTDADGVEEAVQGFLEPVLK
;
A
#
# COMPACT_ATOMS: atom_id res chain seq x y z
N MET A 1 -32.51 -28.55 -34.07
CA MET A 1 -31.79 -27.55 -33.23
C MET A 1 -30.40 -28.10 -32.92
N LYS A 2 -29.33 -27.35 -33.19
CA LYS A 2 -27.96 -27.80 -32.85
C LYS A 2 -27.84 -27.85 -31.32
N GLN A 3 -27.47 -28.99 -30.74
CA GLN A 3 -27.18 -29.07 -29.30
C GLN A 3 -25.94 -28.23 -29.01
N THR A 4 -26.05 -27.32 -28.03
CA THR A 4 -24.98 -26.41 -27.62
C THR A 4 -24.62 -26.65 -26.16
N LYS A 5 -23.33 -26.59 -25.85
CA LYS A 5 -22.77 -26.76 -24.50
C LYS A 5 -21.97 -25.50 -24.16
N HIS A 6 -22.31 -24.89 -23.03
CA HIS A 6 -21.59 -23.73 -22.50
C HIS A 6 -20.64 -24.17 -21.39
N ILE A 7 -19.37 -23.81 -21.55
CA ILE A 7 -18.30 -24.10 -20.60
C ILE A 7 -17.89 -22.78 -19.97
N TRP A 8 -18.16 -22.62 -18.67
CA TRP A 8 -17.99 -21.36 -17.93
C TRP A 8 -16.59 -21.18 -17.32
N TRP A 9 -15.56 -21.79 -17.92
CA TRP A 9 -14.18 -21.61 -17.49
C TRP A 9 -13.28 -21.28 -18.68
N THR A 10 -12.18 -20.59 -18.38
CA THR A 10 -11.22 -20.12 -19.39
C THR A 10 -9.82 -20.65 -19.12
N PHE A 11 -9.04 -20.71 -20.19
CA PHE A 11 -7.62 -21.04 -20.17
C PHE A 11 -6.80 -19.75 -20.20
N SER A 12 -5.77 -19.68 -19.36
CA SER A 12 -4.84 -18.54 -19.36
C SER A 12 -3.95 -18.60 -20.59
N VAL A 13 -3.39 -17.46 -21.00
CA VAL A 13 -2.57 -17.35 -22.23
C VAL A 13 -1.42 -18.36 -22.27
N TRP A 14 -0.82 -18.67 -21.11
CA TRP A 14 0.27 -19.64 -20.97
C TRP A 14 -0.17 -21.13 -20.86
N GLU A 15 -1.47 -21.43 -21.01
CA GLU A 15 -2.03 -22.79 -20.87
C GLU A 15 -2.44 -23.40 -22.22
N ALA A 16 -1.79 -22.99 -23.31
CA ALA A 16 -2.11 -23.44 -24.67
C ALA A 16 -2.16 -24.98 -24.80
N ASP A 17 -1.21 -25.69 -24.18
CA ASP A 17 -1.17 -27.16 -24.22
C ASP A 17 -2.33 -27.82 -23.47
N ALA A 18 -2.74 -27.25 -22.34
CA ALA A 18 -3.88 -27.76 -21.59
C ALA A 18 -5.18 -27.51 -22.35
N LEU A 19 -5.32 -26.36 -23.01
CA LEU A 19 -6.45 -26.06 -23.90
C LEU A 19 -6.49 -27.05 -25.06
N ARG A 20 -5.34 -27.33 -25.70
CA ARG A 20 -5.24 -28.33 -26.77
C ARG A 20 -5.73 -29.71 -26.32
N GLN A 21 -5.18 -30.24 -25.23
CA GLN A 21 -5.56 -31.55 -24.70
C GLN A 21 -7.07 -31.62 -24.38
N TYR A 22 -7.62 -30.52 -23.87
CA TYR A 22 -9.04 -30.44 -23.54
C TYR A 22 -9.92 -30.45 -24.79
N LEU A 23 -9.52 -29.75 -25.86
CA LEU A 23 -10.24 -29.77 -27.14
C LEU A 23 -10.19 -31.14 -27.82
N GLU A 24 -9.05 -31.84 -27.73
CA GLU A 24 -8.91 -33.21 -28.23
C GLU A 24 -9.85 -34.18 -27.48
N GLN A 25 -9.98 -34.05 -26.15
CA GLN A 25 -10.96 -34.81 -25.36
C GLN A 25 -12.42 -34.48 -25.76
N LEU A 26 -12.73 -33.20 -25.97
CA LEU A 26 -14.06 -32.78 -26.40
C LEU A 26 -14.43 -33.32 -27.79
N ALA A 27 -13.49 -33.34 -28.73
CA ALA A 27 -13.75 -33.88 -30.07
C ALA A 27 -14.03 -35.39 -30.05
N GLN A 28 -13.38 -36.15 -29.16
CA GLN A 28 -13.68 -37.57 -28.94
C GLN A 28 -15.10 -37.78 -28.38
N GLU A 29 -15.60 -36.83 -27.60
CA GLU A 29 -16.98 -36.82 -27.11
C GLU A 29 -18.00 -36.26 -28.14
N GLY A 30 -17.54 -35.82 -29.32
CA GLY A 30 -18.38 -35.20 -30.36
C GLY A 30 -18.72 -33.72 -30.13
N TRP A 31 -17.97 -33.02 -29.29
CA TRP A 31 -18.13 -31.59 -29.01
C TRP A 31 -17.05 -30.75 -29.69
N TYR A 32 -17.46 -29.76 -30.47
CA TYR A 32 -16.57 -28.88 -31.23
C TYR A 32 -16.70 -27.43 -30.80
N PRO A 33 -15.60 -26.67 -30.66
CA PRO A 33 -15.66 -25.29 -30.22
C PRO A 33 -16.25 -24.40 -31.32
N GLU A 34 -17.23 -23.57 -30.94
CA GLU A 34 -17.86 -22.56 -31.79
C GLU A 34 -17.23 -21.18 -31.53
N SER A 35 -16.98 -20.84 -30.27
CA SER A 35 -16.33 -19.59 -29.86
C SER A 35 -15.65 -19.71 -28.51
N ILE A 36 -14.52 -19.00 -28.35
CA ILE A 36 -13.81 -18.88 -27.07
C ILE A 36 -13.76 -17.42 -26.64
N GLY A 37 -14.53 -17.09 -25.60
CA GLY A 37 -14.59 -15.76 -25.01
C GLY A 37 -13.87 -15.66 -23.66
N GLY A 38 -13.81 -14.43 -23.12
CA GLY A 38 -13.24 -14.17 -21.79
C GLY A 38 -14.07 -14.74 -20.63
N GLY A 39 -15.34 -15.07 -20.87
CA GLY A 39 -16.25 -15.69 -19.88
C GLY A 39 -16.43 -17.19 -20.02
N GLY A 40 -15.81 -17.83 -21.03
CA GLY A 40 -15.98 -19.26 -21.28
C GLY A 40 -15.93 -19.64 -22.77
N MET A 41 -16.23 -20.90 -23.04
CA MET A 41 -16.27 -21.48 -24.39
C MET A 41 -17.66 -22.02 -24.71
N LYS A 42 -18.12 -21.78 -25.94
CA LYS A 42 -19.36 -22.36 -26.48
C LYS A 42 -18.99 -23.46 -27.46
N CYS A 43 -19.60 -24.63 -27.31
CA CYS A 43 -19.39 -25.78 -28.19
C CYS A 43 -20.71 -26.23 -28.83
N TYR A 44 -20.64 -26.79 -30.03
CA TYR A 44 -21.74 -27.47 -30.69
C TYR A 44 -21.46 -28.97 -30.79
N ARG A 45 -22.54 -29.77 -30.86
CA ARG A 45 -22.44 -31.22 -31.04
C ARG A 45 -22.39 -31.59 -32.52
N ALA A 46 -21.47 -32.45 -32.90
CA ALA A 46 -21.44 -33.13 -34.20
C ALA A 46 -20.84 -34.54 -34.04
N ASP A 47 -20.61 -35.25 -35.15
CA ASP A 47 -20.13 -36.63 -35.11
C ASP A 47 -18.72 -36.71 -34.50
N PRO A 48 -18.45 -37.66 -33.59
CA PRO A 48 -17.14 -37.82 -32.98
C PRO A 48 -16.07 -38.10 -34.02
N GLU A 49 -15.03 -37.29 -34.04
CA GLU A 49 -13.91 -37.43 -34.96
C GLU A 49 -12.60 -37.23 -34.20
N LYS A 50 -11.61 -38.10 -34.48
CA LYS A 50 -10.29 -37.99 -33.89
C LYS A 50 -9.55 -36.82 -34.54
N ARG A 51 -9.71 -35.62 -33.99
CA ARG A 51 -9.04 -34.40 -34.45
C ARG A 51 -7.85 -34.06 -33.59
N ARG A 52 -6.75 -33.68 -34.23
CA ARG A 52 -5.59 -33.08 -33.55
C ARG A 52 -5.73 -31.56 -33.61
N TYR A 53 -5.67 -30.91 -32.45
CA TYR A 53 -5.80 -29.45 -32.37
C TYR A 53 -4.46 -28.75 -32.21
N ALA A 54 -4.37 -27.53 -32.75
CA ALA A 54 -3.34 -26.56 -32.42
C ALA A 54 -4.02 -25.31 -31.84
N ALA A 55 -3.86 -25.12 -30.54
CA ALA A 55 -4.30 -23.91 -29.84
C ALA A 55 -3.15 -22.91 -29.83
N VAL A 56 -3.22 -21.92 -30.70
CA VAL A 56 -2.11 -21.00 -30.98
C VAL A 56 -2.56 -19.57 -30.72
N LEU A 57 -1.64 -18.74 -30.23
CA LEU A 57 -1.87 -17.32 -30.05
C LEU A 57 -1.35 -16.59 -31.28
N ALA A 58 -2.20 -15.74 -31.86
CA ALA A 58 -1.79 -14.94 -33.00
C ALA A 58 -0.91 -13.77 -32.55
N PRO A 59 0.16 -13.44 -33.30
CA PRO A 59 1.05 -12.34 -32.97
C PRO A 59 0.28 -11.01 -32.93
N LYS A 60 0.65 -10.12 -31.99
CA LYS A 60 0.05 -8.78 -31.79
C LYS A 60 -1.46 -8.77 -31.48
N THR A 61 -2.05 -9.92 -31.14
CA THR A 61 -3.42 -9.94 -30.61
C THR A 61 -3.45 -9.47 -29.17
N SER A 62 -4.52 -8.78 -28.80
CA SER A 62 -4.80 -8.28 -27.47
C SER A 62 -6.31 -8.30 -27.22
N VAL A 63 -6.71 -8.18 -25.95
CA VAL A 63 -8.13 -8.00 -25.57
C VAL A 63 -8.79 -6.83 -26.30
N LEU A 64 -8.01 -5.86 -26.75
CA LEU A 64 -8.45 -4.63 -27.43
C LEU A 64 -8.49 -4.75 -28.96
N THR A 65 -7.71 -5.64 -29.58
CA THR A 65 -7.68 -5.80 -31.06
C THR A 65 -8.78 -6.73 -31.58
N GLY A 66 -9.39 -7.53 -30.69
CA GLY A 66 -10.35 -8.54 -31.09
C GLY A 66 -9.73 -9.72 -31.84
N ALA A 67 -10.57 -10.70 -32.15
CA ALA A 67 -10.18 -11.99 -32.71
C ALA A 67 -9.79 -11.92 -34.20
N ASP A 68 -10.29 -10.91 -34.92
CA ASP A 68 -10.20 -10.76 -36.39
C ASP A 68 -9.34 -9.56 -36.82
N SER A 69 -8.17 -9.40 -36.20
CA SER A 69 -7.19 -8.41 -36.66
C SER A 69 -6.61 -8.80 -38.04
N TRP A 70 -6.11 -7.83 -38.80
CA TRP A 70 -5.48 -8.09 -40.10
C TRP A 70 -4.27 -9.04 -40.00
N ASP A 71 -3.44 -8.87 -38.96
CA ASP A 71 -2.33 -9.79 -38.65
C ASP A 71 -2.84 -11.20 -38.34
N ALA A 72 -3.96 -11.31 -37.62
CA ALA A 72 -4.64 -12.57 -37.37
C ALA A 72 -5.18 -13.23 -38.64
N GLY A 73 -5.67 -12.45 -39.62
CA GLY A 73 -6.11 -12.95 -40.93
C GLY A 73 -4.97 -13.52 -41.76
N LYS A 74 -3.86 -12.79 -41.90
CA LYS A 74 -2.66 -13.29 -42.60
C LYS A 74 -2.07 -14.54 -41.95
N PHE A 75 -2.11 -14.62 -40.63
CA PHE A 75 -1.68 -15.81 -39.91
C PHE A 75 -2.56 -17.03 -40.22
N ARG A 76 -3.87 -16.85 -40.38
CA ARG A 76 -4.80 -17.94 -40.79
C ARG A 76 -4.48 -18.43 -42.19
N GLU A 77 -4.32 -17.53 -43.15
CA GLU A 77 -3.99 -17.89 -44.53
C GLU A 77 -2.72 -18.74 -44.62
N ARG A 78 -1.69 -18.40 -43.85
CA ARG A 78 -0.44 -19.19 -43.78
C ARG A 78 -0.63 -20.57 -43.17
N CYS A 79 -1.42 -20.68 -42.11
CA CYS A 79 -1.71 -21.96 -41.48
C CYS A 79 -2.59 -22.85 -42.38
N GLU A 80 -3.56 -22.26 -43.07
CA GLU A 80 -4.41 -22.96 -44.05
C GLU A 80 -3.63 -23.43 -45.27
N ALA A 81 -2.70 -22.61 -45.78
CA ALA A 81 -1.77 -23.00 -46.84
C ALA A 81 -0.88 -24.18 -46.44
N ALA A 82 -0.56 -24.32 -45.15
CA ALA A 82 0.17 -25.45 -44.60
C ALA A 82 -0.70 -26.69 -44.31
N GLY A 83 -1.99 -26.67 -44.68
CA GLY A 83 -2.90 -27.81 -44.55
C GLY A 83 -3.70 -27.86 -43.24
N TRP A 84 -3.59 -26.85 -42.36
CA TRP A 84 -4.39 -26.77 -41.14
C TRP A 84 -5.76 -26.15 -41.39
N LYS A 85 -6.84 -26.74 -40.87
CA LYS A 85 -8.19 -26.17 -41.01
C LYS A 85 -8.51 -25.27 -39.82
N PHE A 86 -8.99 -24.06 -40.10
CA PHE A 86 -9.44 -23.14 -39.06
C PHE A 86 -10.80 -23.59 -38.48
N GLN A 87 -10.93 -23.60 -37.15
CA GLN A 87 -12.17 -23.97 -36.46
C GLN A 87 -12.85 -22.75 -35.84
N CYS A 88 -12.15 -22.01 -34.99
CA CYS A 88 -12.69 -20.84 -34.33
C CYS A 88 -11.59 -19.90 -33.83
N SER A 89 -11.97 -18.63 -33.65
CA SER A 89 -11.15 -17.62 -33.00
C SER A 89 -11.72 -17.28 -31.62
N GLY A 90 -10.81 -16.85 -30.74
CA GLY A 90 -11.12 -16.23 -29.48
C GLY A 90 -10.35 -14.93 -29.32
N ILE A 91 -10.46 -14.30 -28.15
CA ILE A 91 -9.89 -12.96 -27.89
C ILE A 91 -8.39 -12.89 -28.25
N ASN A 92 -7.60 -13.90 -27.83
CA ASN A 92 -6.20 -14.04 -28.23
C ASN A 92 -5.92 -15.37 -28.97
N TRP A 93 -6.91 -16.27 -28.98
CA TRP A 93 -6.76 -17.65 -29.42
C TRP A 93 -7.13 -17.81 -30.89
N GLN A 94 -6.36 -18.61 -31.61
CA GLN A 94 -6.76 -19.18 -32.89
C GLN A 94 -6.63 -20.69 -32.82
N ILE A 95 -7.73 -21.38 -33.11
CA ILE A 95 -7.79 -22.83 -33.03
C ILE A 95 -7.84 -23.40 -34.43
N PHE A 96 -6.84 -24.22 -34.70
CA PHE A 96 -6.75 -25.00 -35.92
C PHE A 96 -6.87 -26.48 -35.60
N TYR A 97 -7.32 -27.27 -36.56
CA TYR A 97 -7.36 -28.72 -36.47
C TYR A 97 -6.85 -29.38 -37.74
N THR A 98 -6.39 -30.62 -37.58
CA THR A 98 -6.08 -31.53 -38.68
C THR A 98 -6.55 -32.95 -38.33
N THR A 99 -6.86 -33.72 -39.37
CA THR A 99 -7.15 -35.16 -39.30
C THR A 99 -5.93 -36.00 -39.64
N ASP A 100 -4.87 -35.36 -40.18
CA ASP A 100 -3.61 -36.03 -40.51
C ASP A 100 -2.67 -36.03 -39.29
N GLU A 101 -2.29 -37.22 -38.83
CA GLU A 101 -1.40 -37.40 -37.68
C GLU A 101 0.06 -37.04 -38.00
N THR A 102 0.44 -37.04 -39.29
CA THR A 102 1.82 -36.82 -39.75
C THR A 102 2.14 -35.35 -40.04
N LEU A 103 1.12 -34.48 -40.08
CA LEU A 103 1.30 -33.06 -40.37
C LEU A 103 2.14 -32.37 -39.29
N GLU A 104 3.30 -31.85 -39.69
CA GLU A 104 4.17 -31.09 -38.81
C GLU A 104 3.59 -29.70 -38.51
N ARG A 105 3.92 -29.17 -37.33
CA ARG A 105 3.54 -27.80 -36.97
C ARG A 105 4.35 -26.84 -37.84
N THR A 106 3.71 -25.78 -38.33
CA THR A 106 4.42 -24.70 -39.03
C THR A 106 5.42 -24.02 -38.09
N GLU A 107 6.44 -23.38 -38.65
CA GLU A 107 7.46 -22.65 -37.89
C GLU A 107 6.85 -21.55 -37.00
N GLU A 108 5.77 -20.91 -37.45
CA GLU A 108 5.04 -19.90 -36.66
C GLU A 108 4.23 -20.52 -35.50
N MET A 109 3.86 -21.80 -35.61
CA MET A 109 3.26 -22.61 -34.54
C MET A 109 4.30 -23.32 -33.66
N SER A 110 5.60 -23.08 -33.89
CA SER A 110 6.66 -23.68 -33.08
C SER A 110 6.58 -23.24 -31.63
N ASP A 111 7.03 -24.13 -30.74
CA ASP A 111 7.00 -23.90 -29.29
C ASP A 111 7.79 -22.64 -28.89
N ALA A 112 8.86 -22.30 -29.61
CA ALA A 112 9.68 -21.11 -29.35
C ALA A 112 8.94 -19.80 -29.71
N ASN A 113 8.28 -19.75 -30.87
CA ASN A 113 7.51 -18.58 -31.30
C ASN A 113 6.26 -18.39 -30.44
N GLN A 114 5.58 -19.49 -30.10
CA GLN A 114 4.44 -19.45 -29.18
C GLN A 114 4.85 -19.03 -27.79
N PHE A 115 6.00 -19.48 -27.28
CA PHE A 115 6.53 -19.01 -26.00
C PHE A 115 6.81 -17.50 -25.99
N LEU A 116 7.40 -16.96 -27.05
CA LEU A 116 7.68 -15.53 -27.15
C LEU A 116 6.37 -14.71 -27.15
N ILE A 117 5.36 -15.16 -27.89
CA ILE A 117 4.03 -14.53 -27.91
C ILE A 117 3.37 -14.64 -26.53
N GLN A 118 3.39 -15.80 -25.89
CA GLN A 118 2.84 -15.99 -24.54
C GLN A 118 3.55 -15.13 -23.50
N LYS A 119 4.88 -15.06 -23.54
CA LYS A 119 5.70 -14.25 -22.63
C LYS A 119 5.44 -12.76 -22.83
N THR A 120 5.32 -12.29 -24.07
CA THR A 120 5.03 -10.87 -24.33
C THR A 120 3.63 -10.47 -23.89
N LEU A 121 2.63 -11.33 -24.10
CA LEU A 121 1.25 -11.11 -23.67
C LEU A 121 1.06 -11.21 -22.14
N ALA A 122 1.56 -12.28 -21.52
CA ALA A 122 1.34 -12.53 -20.10
C ALA A 122 2.32 -11.75 -19.21
N PHE A 123 3.57 -11.67 -19.64
CA PHE A 123 4.68 -11.05 -18.90
C PHE A 123 5.23 -9.82 -19.64
N GLY A 124 4.31 -8.96 -20.08
CA GLY A 124 4.62 -7.66 -20.67
C GLY A 124 5.21 -6.66 -19.67
N TRP A 125 5.62 -5.48 -20.14
CA TRP A 125 6.23 -4.44 -19.30
C TRP A 125 5.30 -3.97 -18.18
N SER A 126 4.00 -3.83 -18.48
CA SER A 126 2.99 -3.40 -17.52
C SER A 126 2.80 -4.42 -16.40
N THR A 127 2.71 -5.72 -16.70
CA THR A 127 2.58 -6.75 -15.66
C THR A 127 3.87 -6.91 -14.85
N ARG A 128 5.04 -6.66 -15.44
CA ARG A 128 6.33 -6.68 -14.72
C ARG A 128 6.45 -5.57 -13.68
N ILE A 129 5.91 -4.39 -13.95
CA ILE A 129 6.07 -3.21 -13.09
C ILE A 129 4.85 -3.04 -12.18
N LEU A 130 3.63 -3.07 -12.72
CA LEU A 130 2.42 -2.72 -11.98
C LEU A 130 2.09 -3.75 -10.90
N TYR A 131 2.26 -5.05 -11.16
CA TYR A 131 1.90 -6.09 -10.19
C TYR A 131 2.77 -6.02 -8.92
N PRO A 132 4.12 -6.00 -9.00
CA PRO A 132 4.92 -5.84 -7.79
C PRO A 132 4.74 -4.47 -7.16
N LEU A 133 4.55 -3.40 -7.95
CA LEU A 133 4.27 -2.07 -7.41
C LEU A 133 2.98 -2.06 -6.56
N ILE A 134 1.90 -2.67 -7.04
CA ILE A 134 0.66 -2.80 -6.28
C ILE A 134 0.91 -3.60 -5.00
N VAL A 135 1.59 -4.74 -5.08
CA VAL A 135 1.87 -5.56 -3.88
C VAL A 135 2.72 -4.79 -2.86
N VAL A 136 3.72 -4.03 -3.30
CA VAL A 136 4.55 -3.20 -2.43
C VAL A 136 3.74 -2.07 -1.80
N LEU A 137 2.92 -1.37 -2.58
CA LEU A 137 2.06 -0.30 -2.08
C LEU A 137 1.07 -0.82 -1.03
N GLN A 138 0.43 -1.96 -1.29
CA GLN A 138 -0.48 -2.58 -0.33
C GLN A 138 0.25 -3.09 0.91
N GLY A 139 1.46 -3.65 0.75
CA GLY A 139 2.31 -4.06 1.87
C GLY A 139 2.75 -2.87 2.72
N TRP A 140 3.03 -1.73 2.10
CA TRP A 140 3.33 -0.47 2.77
C TRP A 140 2.13 0.07 3.56
N LEU A 141 0.93 0.08 2.95
CA LEU A 141 -0.31 0.49 3.64
C LEU A 141 -0.61 -0.41 4.84
N LEU A 142 -0.44 -1.73 4.71
CA LEU A 142 -0.55 -2.66 5.83
C LEU A 142 0.49 -2.40 6.91
N TYR A 143 1.73 -2.15 6.51
CA TYR A 143 2.80 -1.82 7.44
C TYR A 143 2.51 -0.54 8.22
N GLN A 144 1.96 0.49 7.58
CA GLN A 144 1.51 1.72 8.24
C GLN A 144 0.41 1.43 9.27
N GLY A 145 -0.61 0.63 8.92
CA GLY A 145 -1.65 0.24 9.87
C GLY A 145 -1.11 -0.59 11.05
N LEU A 146 -0.11 -1.45 10.81
CA LEU A 146 0.57 -2.21 11.85
C LEU A 146 1.53 -1.37 12.70
N ARG A 147 1.85 -0.14 12.29
CA ARG A 147 2.66 0.78 13.10
C ARG A 147 1.87 1.23 14.32
N TYR A 148 0.61 1.62 14.16
CA TYR A 148 -0.30 1.97 15.27
C TYR A 148 -1.49 0.99 15.31
N PRO A 149 -1.26 -0.26 15.76
CA PRO A 149 -2.26 -1.31 15.65
C PRO A 149 -3.46 -1.05 16.57
N ALA A 150 -3.28 -0.40 17.73
CA ALA A 150 -4.41 -0.09 18.62
C ALA A 150 -5.43 0.86 17.97
N GLU A 151 -4.97 1.88 17.25
CA GLU A 151 -5.82 2.83 16.53
C GLU A 151 -6.47 2.17 15.31
N THR A 152 -5.65 1.50 14.50
CA THR A 152 -6.09 0.81 13.27
C THR A 152 -7.11 -0.29 13.57
N MET A 153 -6.96 -1.00 14.69
CA MET A 153 -7.89 -2.05 15.12
C MET A 153 -9.09 -1.51 15.89
N ALA A 154 -9.03 -0.30 16.44
CA ALA A 154 -10.19 0.33 17.06
C ALA A 154 -11.16 0.93 16.04
N ASP A 155 -10.69 1.21 14.82
CA ASP A 155 -11.48 1.77 13.73
C ASP A 155 -12.00 0.69 12.74
N PRO A 156 -13.32 0.49 12.62
CA PRO A 156 -13.90 -0.51 11.71
C PRO A 156 -13.45 -0.34 10.25
N TRP A 157 -13.33 0.90 9.77
CA TRP A 157 -12.90 1.20 8.41
C TRP A 157 -11.45 0.79 8.15
N SER A 158 -10.56 1.15 9.08
CA SER A 158 -9.13 0.80 9.01
C SER A 158 -8.90 -0.71 9.09
N MET A 159 -9.62 -1.43 9.95
CA MET A 159 -9.60 -2.89 9.98
C MET A 159 -10.02 -3.52 8.65
N PHE A 160 -11.12 -3.04 8.08
CA PHE A 160 -11.63 -3.50 6.79
C PHE A 160 -10.62 -3.23 5.68
N SER A 161 -10.04 -2.03 5.63
CA SER A 161 -9.00 -1.64 4.68
C SER A 161 -7.79 -2.58 4.76
N GLY A 162 -7.33 -2.92 5.98
CA GLY A 162 -6.25 -3.90 6.17
C GLY A 162 -6.59 -5.28 5.59
N ALA A 163 -7.80 -5.78 5.81
CA ALA A 163 -8.24 -7.05 5.24
C ALA A 163 -8.28 -7.01 3.69
N VAL A 164 -8.72 -5.89 3.08
CA VAL A 164 -8.66 -5.68 1.63
C VAL A 164 -7.21 -5.73 1.13
N CYS A 165 -6.30 -5.03 1.81
CA CYS A 165 -4.90 -5.00 1.41
C CYS A 165 -4.30 -6.42 1.36
N LEU A 166 -4.58 -7.26 2.37
CA LEU A 166 -4.16 -8.67 2.38
C LEU A 166 -4.76 -9.46 1.21
N LEU A 167 -6.06 -9.30 0.95
CA LEU A 167 -6.75 -9.95 -0.16
C LEU A 167 -6.11 -9.57 -1.52
N LEU A 168 -5.78 -8.29 -1.70
CA LEU A 168 -5.10 -7.80 -2.91
C LEU A 168 -3.69 -8.38 -3.03
N ILE A 169 -2.90 -8.40 -1.94
CA ILE A 169 -1.56 -9.00 -1.94
C ILE A 169 -1.61 -10.47 -2.36
N PHE A 170 -2.52 -11.26 -1.81
CA PHE A 170 -2.62 -12.68 -2.18
C PHE A 170 -3.16 -12.87 -3.60
N SER A 171 -4.17 -12.10 -4.00
CA SER A 171 -4.80 -12.23 -5.31
C SER A 171 -3.90 -11.80 -6.47
N TYR A 172 -3.02 -10.80 -6.29
CA TYR A 172 -2.04 -10.40 -7.31
C TYR A 172 -0.69 -11.13 -7.15
N GLY A 173 -0.24 -11.33 -5.92
CA GLY A 173 1.07 -11.92 -5.61
C GLY A 173 1.16 -13.40 -6.00
N ILE A 174 0.14 -14.22 -5.69
CA ILE A 174 0.19 -15.66 -6.02
C ILE A 174 0.22 -15.90 -7.54
N PRO A 175 -0.67 -15.30 -8.37
CA PRO A 175 -0.60 -15.45 -9.82
C PRO A 175 0.70 -14.91 -10.41
N TYR A 176 1.23 -13.80 -9.88
CA TYR A 176 2.50 -13.23 -10.34
C TYR A 176 3.67 -14.19 -10.09
N LEU A 177 3.75 -14.80 -8.90
CA LEU A 177 4.77 -15.81 -8.59
C LEU A 177 4.61 -17.08 -9.45
N GLN A 178 3.39 -17.49 -9.75
CA GLN A 178 3.14 -18.60 -10.69
C GLN A 178 3.61 -18.26 -12.10
N LEU A 179 3.38 -17.03 -12.55
CA LEU A 179 3.81 -16.53 -13.85
C LEU A 179 5.34 -16.50 -13.96
N ILE A 180 6.04 -15.98 -12.94
CA ILE A 180 7.52 -15.98 -12.91
C ILE A 180 8.07 -17.41 -12.95
N ARG A 181 7.51 -18.32 -12.15
CA ARG A 181 7.93 -19.72 -12.14
C ARG A 181 7.73 -20.36 -13.51
N TRP A 182 6.61 -20.07 -14.17
CA TRP A 182 6.36 -20.55 -15.53
C TRP A 182 7.36 -19.98 -16.54
N VAL A 183 7.62 -18.67 -16.55
CA VAL A 183 8.60 -18.06 -17.47
C VAL A 183 9.98 -18.69 -17.30
N ARG A 184 10.47 -18.80 -16.06
CA ARG A 184 11.80 -19.39 -15.78
C ARG A 184 11.88 -20.85 -16.19
N SER A 185 10.85 -21.64 -15.85
CA SER A 185 10.79 -23.06 -16.20
C SER A 185 10.75 -23.28 -17.71
N SER A 186 9.99 -22.45 -18.43
CA SER A 186 9.85 -22.55 -19.88
C SER A 186 11.12 -22.10 -20.62
N GLU A 187 11.81 -21.04 -20.17
CA GLU A 187 13.11 -20.65 -20.71
C GLU A 187 14.16 -21.74 -20.52
N HIS A 188 14.21 -22.35 -19.34
CA HIS A 188 15.12 -23.45 -19.06
C HIS A 188 14.83 -24.67 -19.94
N ALA A 189 13.57 -25.09 -20.03
CA ALA A 189 13.15 -26.23 -20.85
C ALA A 189 13.41 -26.01 -22.36
N LEU A 190 13.22 -24.79 -22.86
CA LEU A 190 13.53 -24.44 -24.24
C LEU A 190 15.04 -24.49 -24.52
N ARG A 191 15.89 -24.01 -23.58
CA ARG A 191 17.35 -24.06 -23.72
C ARG A 191 17.91 -25.47 -23.72
N GLU A 192 17.36 -26.37 -22.89
CA GLU A 192 17.88 -27.74 -22.77
C GLU A 192 17.26 -28.74 -23.75
N ARG A 193 15.95 -28.64 -23.99
CA ARG A 193 15.16 -29.68 -24.70
C ARG A 193 14.58 -29.20 -26.02
N GLY A 194 14.65 -27.90 -26.32
CA GLY A 194 14.05 -27.29 -27.50
C GLY A 194 12.51 -27.35 -27.56
N LYS A 195 11.84 -27.73 -26.45
CA LYS A 195 10.39 -27.91 -26.38
C LYS A 195 9.82 -27.34 -25.09
N LEU A 196 8.58 -26.86 -25.14
CA LEU A 196 7.88 -26.36 -23.95
C LEU A 196 7.48 -27.49 -22.99
N PRO A 197 7.43 -27.23 -21.67
CA PRO A 197 6.99 -28.24 -20.71
C PRO A 197 5.48 -28.49 -20.87
N VAL A 198 5.12 -29.73 -21.22
CA VAL A 198 3.72 -30.12 -21.38
C VAL A 198 2.98 -30.01 -20.04
N ILE A 199 1.98 -29.14 -19.99
CA ILE A 199 1.12 -28.97 -18.82
C ILE A 199 0.06 -30.08 -18.82
N ASP A 200 0.02 -30.88 -17.74
CA ASP A 200 -1.04 -31.86 -17.53
C ASP A 200 -2.36 -31.16 -17.17
N LEU A 201 -3.37 -31.34 -18.02
CA LEU A 201 -4.71 -30.81 -17.87
C LEU A 201 -5.34 -31.16 -16.50
N LYS A 202 -5.25 -32.43 -16.07
CA LYS A 202 -5.90 -32.89 -14.82
C LYS A 202 -5.29 -32.21 -13.60
N ARG A 203 -3.95 -32.13 -13.56
CA ARG A 203 -3.22 -31.47 -12.48
C ARG A 203 -3.54 -29.97 -12.45
N ARG A 204 -3.62 -29.31 -13.62
CA ARG A 204 -3.90 -27.88 -13.69
C ARG A 204 -5.33 -27.55 -13.29
N MET A 205 -6.32 -28.34 -13.73
CA MET A 205 -7.72 -28.17 -13.32
C MET A 205 -7.90 -28.30 -11.80
N LYS A 206 -7.23 -29.27 -11.16
CA LYS A 206 -7.22 -29.39 -9.69
C LYS A 206 -6.61 -28.15 -9.02
N SER A 207 -5.55 -27.58 -9.59
CA SER A 207 -4.94 -26.35 -9.08
C SER A 207 -5.85 -25.13 -9.20
N LYS A 208 -6.51 -24.95 -10.35
CA LYS A 208 -7.45 -23.85 -10.59
C LYS A 208 -8.65 -23.92 -9.66
N LYS A 209 -9.24 -25.12 -9.47
CA LYS A 209 -10.34 -25.33 -8.52
C LYS A 209 -9.94 -24.98 -7.09
N ARG A 210 -8.74 -25.38 -6.65
CA ARG A 210 -8.21 -25.01 -5.34
C ARG A 210 -8.01 -23.50 -5.19
N MET A 211 -7.41 -22.84 -6.18
CA MET A 211 -7.25 -21.38 -6.17
C MET A 211 -8.58 -20.64 -6.12
N ALA A 212 -9.56 -21.06 -6.92
CA ALA A 212 -10.89 -20.46 -6.92
C ALA A 212 -11.62 -20.68 -5.58
N ALA A 213 -11.52 -21.87 -4.99
CA ALA A 213 -12.09 -22.16 -3.68
C ALA A 213 -11.43 -21.34 -2.56
N LEU A 214 -10.11 -21.16 -2.61
CA LEU A 214 -9.39 -20.30 -1.67
C LEU A 214 -9.81 -18.83 -1.80
N LEU A 215 -9.88 -18.29 -3.02
CA LEU A 215 -10.35 -16.93 -3.25
C LEU A 215 -11.79 -16.74 -2.80
N PHE A 216 -12.67 -17.70 -3.11
CA PHE A 216 -14.06 -17.67 -2.65
C PHE A 216 -14.16 -17.71 -1.12
N GLY A 217 -13.37 -18.56 -0.46
CA GLY A 217 -13.29 -18.62 1.00
C GLY A 217 -12.82 -17.31 1.62
N ILE A 218 -11.80 -16.66 1.02
CA ILE A 218 -11.31 -15.35 1.47
C ILE A 218 -12.39 -14.27 1.29
N ILE A 219 -13.09 -14.24 0.16
CA ILE A 219 -14.19 -13.29 -0.09
C ILE A 219 -15.35 -13.51 0.89
N LEU A 220 -15.69 -14.77 1.19
CA LEU A 220 -16.74 -15.09 2.14
C LEU A 220 -16.35 -14.67 3.58
N LEU A 221 -15.12 -14.95 4.00
CA LEU A 221 -14.58 -14.49 5.28
C LEU A 221 -14.65 -12.96 5.38
N PHE A 222 -14.32 -12.27 4.28
CA PHE A 222 -14.39 -10.82 4.19
C PHE A 222 -15.81 -10.27 4.30
N LEU A 223 -16.79 -10.91 3.65
CA LEU A 223 -18.21 -10.55 3.78
C LEU A 223 -18.71 -10.75 5.21
N ILE A 224 -18.29 -11.82 5.89
CA ILE A 224 -18.62 -12.08 7.30
C ILE A 224 -18.02 -10.98 8.19
N LEU A 225 -16.75 -10.60 7.97
CA LEU A 225 -16.09 -9.56 8.76
C LEU A 225 -16.72 -8.18 8.56
N ALA A 226 -17.12 -7.86 7.32
CA ALA A 226 -17.84 -6.63 7.00
C ALA A 226 -19.22 -6.59 7.68
N PHE A 227 -19.95 -7.73 7.67
CA PHE A 227 -21.24 -7.85 8.36
C PHE A 227 -21.10 -7.70 9.88
N SER A 228 -20.02 -8.22 10.48
CA SER A 228 -19.81 -8.12 11.92
C SER A 228 -19.38 -6.74 12.42
N THR A 229 -18.87 -5.86 11.53
CA THR A 229 -18.39 -4.53 11.91
C THR A 229 -19.45 -3.46 11.73
N SER A 230 -20.13 -3.39 10.58
CA SER A 230 -21.21 -2.42 10.36
C SER A 230 -22.06 -2.75 9.13
N VAL A 231 -23.38 -2.62 9.28
CA VAL A 231 -24.34 -2.75 8.16
C VAL A 231 -24.10 -1.65 7.11
N HIS A 232 -23.73 -0.43 7.54
CA HIS A 232 -23.37 0.67 6.64
C HIS A 232 -22.19 0.32 5.73
N LEU A 233 -21.15 -0.31 6.28
CA LEU A 233 -19.98 -0.75 5.53
C LEU A 233 -20.35 -1.80 4.49
N LEU A 234 -21.15 -2.80 4.88
CA LEU A 234 -21.60 -3.85 3.98
C LEU A 234 -22.39 -3.26 2.79
N VAL A 235 -23.37 -2.39 3.05
CA VAL A 235 -24.21 -1.79 2.00
C VAL A 235 -23.37 -0.91 1.07
N THR A 236 -22.45 -0.09 1.61
CA THR A 236 -21.58 0.78 0.83
C THR A 236 -20.64 -0.02 -0.08
N VAL A 237 -20.06 -1.11 0.42
CA VAL A 237 -19.14 -1.96 -0.34
C VAL A 237 -19.87 -2.72 -1.45
N LEU A 238 -21.04 -3.28 -1.16
CA LEU A 238 -21.84 -4.02 -2.15
C LEU A 238 -22.33 -3.10 -3.27
N THR A 239 -22.84 -1.91 -2.93
CA THR A 239 -23.29 -0.93 -3.92
C THR A 239 -22.14 -0.41 -4.79
N SER A 240 -21.01 -0.04 -4.18
CA SER A 240 -19.80 0.38 -4.90
C SER A 240 -19.26 -0.71 -5.83
N SER A 241 -19.22 -1.97 -5.36
CA SER A 241 -18.78 -3.10 -6.18
C SER A 241 -19.72 -3.37 -7.36
N LEU A 242 -21.03 -3.20 -7.18
CA LEU A 242 -22.01 -3.38 -8.26
C LEU A 242 -21.87 -2.30 -9.33
N ILE A 243 -21.64 -1.04 -8.91
CA ILE A 243 -21.39 0.09 -9.82
C ILE A 243 -20.10 -0.15 -10.63
N LEU A 244 -19.03 -0.61 -9.98
CA LEU A 244 -17.73 -0.85 -10.61
C LEU A 244 -17.77 -2.05 -11.58
N CYS A 245 -18.44 -3.15 -11.20
CA CYS A 245 -18.65 -4.30 -12.08
C CYS A 245 -19.59 -3.96 -13.26
N GLY A 246 -20.68 -3.23 -13.00
CA GLY A 246 -21.64 -2.81 -14.01
C GLY A 246 -20.98 -1.92 -15.06
N SER A 247 -20.23 -0.90 -14.62
CA SER A 247 -19.51 0.01 -15.50
C SER A 247 -18.43 -0.71 -16.33
N ALA A 248 -17.63 -1.60 -15.72
CA ALA A 248 -16.66 -2.41 -16.45
C ALA A 248 -17.32 -3.30 -17.52
N CYS A 249 -18.45 -3.94 -17.20
CA CYS A 249 -19.22 -4.74 -18.14
C CYS A 249 -19.78 -3.88 -19.30
N LEU A 250 -20.28 -2.68 -19.01
CA LEU A 250 -20.77 -1.75 -20.03
C LEU A 250 -19.66 -1.30 -20.97
N VAL A 251 -18.49 -0.91 -20.44
CA VAL A 251 -17.31 -0.55 -21.24
C VAL A 251 -16.89 -1.71 -22.14
N LEU A 252 -16.78 -2.92 -21.59
CA LEU A 252 -16.39 -4.10 -22.35
C LEU A 252 -17.42 -4.47 -23.44
N SER A 253 -18.71 -4.35 -23.13
CA SER A 253 -19.79 -4.61 -24.09
C SER A 253 -19.76 -3.58 -25.23
N TRP A 254 -19.55 -2.31 -24.91
CA TRP A 254 -19.50 -1.22 -25.88
C TRP A 254 -18.26 -1.31 -26.79
N ILE A 255 -17.07 -1.56 -26.21
CA ILE A 255 -15.83 -1.78 -26.97
C ILE A 255 -15.99 -2.94 -27.94
N ARG A 256 -16.66 -4.04 -27.54
CA ARG A 256 -16.91 -5.17 -28.45
C ARG A 256 -17.85 -4.82 -29.60
N LYS A 257 -18.84 -3.96 -29.36
CA LYS A 257 -19.85 -3.58 -30.37
C LYS A 257 -19.33 -2.54 -31.36
N HIS A 258 -18.41 -1.68 -30.93
CA HIS A 258 -17.90 -0.55 -31.72
C HIS A 258 -16.41 -0.62 -32.07
N GLY A 259 -15.71 -1.69 -31.64
CA GLY A 259 -14.26 -1.86 -31.83
C GLY A 259 -13.81 -2.38 -33.20
N SER A 260 -14.67 -2.41 -34.22
CA SER A 260 -14.28 -2.78 -35.59
C SER A 260 -14.13 -1.53 -36.48
N GLY A 261 -12.90 -1.24 -36.93
CA GLY A 261 -12.58 -0.12 -37.83
C GLY A 261 -12.18 1.17 -37.12
N ASP A 262 -11.62 2.13 -37.87
CA ASP A 262 -10.86 3.36 -37.51
C ASP A 262 -11.30 4.23 -36.30
N GLN A 263 -12.37 3.92 -35.57
CA GLN A 263 -12.74 4.57 -34.29
C GLN A 263 -11.84 4.17 -33.10
N ARG A 264 -10.66 3.59 -33.39
CA ARG A 264 -9.71 2.97 -32.46
C ARG A 264 -8.98 3.98 -31.55
N GLU A 265 -9.14 5.28 -31.77
CA GLU A 265 -8.45 6.33 -31.00
C GLU A 265 -9.25 6.82 -29.78
N ASN A 266 -10.58 6.64 -29.75
CA ASN A 266 -11.43 7.26 -28.72
C ASN A 266 -11.68 6.40 -27.46
N TRP A 267 -11.27 5.13 -27.43
CA TRP A 267 -11.53 4.25 -26.27
C TRP A 267 -10.85 4.72 -24.98
N ILE A 268 -9.71 5.40 -25.09
CA ILE A 268 -9.00 5.98 -23.93
C ILE A 268 -9.87 7.06 -23.28
N GLY A 269 -10.51 7.92 -24.08
CA GLY A 269 -11.42 8.94 -23.58
C GLY A 269 -12.63 8.34 -22.85
N TYR A 270 -13.17 7.23 -23.34
CA TYR A 270 -14.26 6.52 -22.66
C TYR A 270 -13.80 5.79 -21.39
N LEU A 271 -12.62 5.18 -21.40
CA LEU A 271 -12.05 4.57 -20.20
C LEU A 271 -11.84 5.63 -19.12
N VAL A 272 -11.26 6.78 -19.49
CA VAL A 272 -11.08 7.93 -18.59
C VAL A 272 -12.43 8.46 -18.10
N GLY A 273 -13.42 8.61 -18.99
CA GLY A 273 -14.76 9.06 -18.63
C GLY A 273 -15.49 8.13 -17.66
N VAL A 274 -15.38 6.81 -17.86
CA VAL A 274 -15.98 5.82 -16.95
C VAL A 274 -15.23 5.74 -15.63
N THR A 275 -13.90 5.84 -15.65
CA THR A 275 -13.11 5.97 -14.42
C THR A 275 -13.50 7.23 -13.64
N ALA A 276 -13.62 8.38 -14.30
CA ALA A 276 -14.07 9.63 -13.67
C ALA A 276 -15.49 9.50 -13.11
N LEU A 277 -16.42 8.87 -13.86
CA LEU A 277 -17.78 8.62 -13.39
C LEU A 277 -17.80 7.69 -12.17
N CYS A 278 -16.97 6.64 -12.13
CA CYS A 278 -16.84 5.76 -10.97
C CYS A 278 -16.27 6.50 -9.76
N MET A 279 -15.26 7.37 -9.98
CA MET A 279 -14.68 8.21 -8.93
C MET A 279 -15.68 9.19 -8.34
N ILE A 280 -16.75 9.56 -9.06
CA ILE A 280 -17.85 10.40 -8.56
C ILE A 280 -18.94 9.54 -7.90
N LEU A 281 -19.37 8.47 -8.55
CA LEU A 281 -20.50 7.64 -8.10
C LEU A 281 -20.20 6.84 -6.83
N VAL A 282 -18.96 6.35 -6.66
CA VAL A 282 -18.58 5.56 -5.48
C VAL A 282 -18.65 6.41 -4.20
N PRO A 283 -18.03 7.60 -4.11
CA PRO A 283 -18.22 8.49 -2.96
C PRO A 283 -19.67 8.92 -2.75
N LEU A 284 -20.41 9.20 -3.84
CA LEU A 284 -21.82 9.60 -3.75
C LEU A 284 -22.70 8.49 -3.15
N SER A 285 -22.42 7.22 -3.50
CA SER A 285 -23.11 6.08 -2.88
C SER A 285 -22.78 5.91 -1.39
N GLY A 286 -21.54 6.20 -0.99
CA GLY A 286 -21.15 6.21 0.42
C GLY A 286 -21.91 7.29 1.20
N ALA A 287 -21.96 8.51 0.67
CA ALA A 287 -22.69 9.63 1.27
C ALA A 287 -24.20 9.36 1.37
N LEU A 288 -24.80 8.78 0.33
CA LEU A 288 -26.22 8.41 0.32
C LEU A 288 -26.53 7.31 1.35
N THR A 289 -25.62 6.34 1.50
CA THR A 289 -25.76 5.27 2.51
C THR A 289 -25.72 5.85 3.92
N GLY A 290 -24.78 6.76 4.21
CA GLY A 290 -24.70 7.46 5.49
C GLY A 290 -25.97 8.25 5.83
N HIS A 291 -26.56 8.95 4.86
CA HIS A 291 -27.82 9.66 5.05
C HIS A 291 -29.02 8.72 5.31
N LEU A 292 -29.06 7.54 4.69
CA LEU A 292 -30.22 6.65 4.75
C LEU A 292 -30.28 5.76 5.99
N ILE A 293 -29.14 5.27 6.48
CA ILE A 293 -29.09 4.40 7.68
C ILE A 293 -28.66 5.17 8.95
N GLY A 294 -28.68 6.50 8.86
CA GLY A 294 -28.45 7.43 9.96
C GLY A 294 -26.96 7.60 10.23
N ASN A 295 -26.51 8.85 10.35
CA ASN A 295 -25.23 9.14 10.95
C ASN A 295 -25.31 8.63 12.39
N GLU A 296 -24.57 7.58 12.72
CA GLU A 296 -23.98 7.56 14.07
C GLU A 296 -23.23 8.89 14.16
N GLU A 297 -23.68 9.80 15.02
CA GLU A 297 -22.94 11.02 15.31
C GLU A 297 -21.50 10.59 15.57
N GLU A 298 -20.61 10.99 14.67
CA GLU A 298 -19.20 10.64 14.72
C GLU A 298 -18.62 11.35 15.96
N SER A 299 -18.74 10.71 17.12
CA SER A 299 -17.90 11.00 18.26
C SER A 299 -16.50 10.58 17.85
N THR A 300 -15.82 11.40 17.05
CA THR A 300 -14.42 11.20 16.62
C THR A 300 -13.50 10.87 17.79
N ASN A 301 -13.92 11.29 18.99
CA ASN A 301 -13.29 11.10 20.28
C ASN A 301 -13.31 9.65 20.79
N VAL A 302 -14.15 8.74 20.29
CA VAL A 302 -14.23 7.35 20.77
C VAL A 302 -14.51 6.36 19.63
N LYS A 303 -13.60 5.41 19.41
CA LYS A 303 -13.76 4.29 18.47
C LYS A 303 -13.56 2.95 19.17
N GLN A 304 -14.31 1.93 18.77
CA GLN A 304 -14.27 0.63 19.42
C GLN A 304 -14.55 -0.53 18.46
N THR A 305 -13.85 -1.65 18.70
CA THR A 305 -14.13 -2.96 18.11
C THR A 305 -13.95 -4.06 19.17
N VAL A 306 -14.10 -5.32 18.75
CA VAL A 306 -13.84 -6.50 19.61
C VAL A 306 -12.36 -6.61 20.03
N PHE A 307 -11.44 -6.01 19.26
CA PHE A 307 -10.00 -6.17 19.47
C PHE A 307 -9.35 -4.99 20.19
N ALA A 308 -9.80 -3.77 19.92
CA ALA A 308 -9.23 -2.57 20.53
C ALA A 308 -10.27 -1.46 20.66
N THR A 309 -10.03 -0.56 21.60
CA THR A 309 -10.76 0.70 21.75
C THR A 309 -9.77 1.84 21.83
N TRP A 310 -10.12 2.95 21.21
CA TRP A 310 -9.35 4.18 21.20
C TRP A 310 -10.25 5.34 21.61
N GLN A 311 -9.77 6.18 22.51
CA GLN A 311 -10.44 7.39 22.93
C GLN A 311 -9.45 8.56 22.94
N SER A 312 -9.82 9.68 22.33
CA SER A 312 -9.07 10.93 22.35
C SER A 312 -9.94 12.03 22.94
N ASN A 313 -9.53 12.56 24.08
CA ASN A 313 -10.22 13.65 24.76
C ASN A 313 -9.28 14.85 24.89
N THR A 314 -9.79 16.04 24.62
CA THR A 314 -9.11 17.29 24.94
C THR A 314 -9.57 17.76 26.32
N VAL A 315 -8.66 17.77 27.30
CA VAL A 315 -8.88 18.39 28.61
C VAL A 315 -8.43 19.84 28.50
N GLN A 316 -9.34 20.79 28.73
CA GLN A 316 -9.06 22.21 28.49
C GLN A 316 -8.03 22.83 29.44
N ALA A 317 -7.75 22.20 30.59
CA ALA A 317 -6.69 22.59 31.51
C ALA A 317 -6.40 21.47 32.54
N ASP A 318 -5.13 21.20 32.85
CA ASP A 318 -4.73 20.56 34.11
C ASP A 318 -5.00 21.50 35.30
N LYS A 319 -4.72 21.06 36.53
CA LYS A 319 -4.90 21.90 37.73
C LYS A 319 -4.06 23.19 37.71
N ALA A 320 -2.98 23.23 36.91
CA ALA A 320 -2.11 24.37 36.73
C ALA A 320 -2.57 25.32 35.59
N GLY A 321 -3.57 24.93 34.80
CA GLY A 321 -4.12 25.73 33.70
C GLY A 321 -3.61 25.35 32.30
N ASN A 322 -2.78 24.32 32.16
CA ASN A 322 -2.18 23.92 30.88
C ASN A 322 -3.08 22.95 30.10
N PRO A 323 -3.23 23.10 28.77
CA PRO A 323 -4.05 22.19 27.98
C PRO A 323 -3.44 20.78 27.91
N VAL A 324 -4.26 19.74 28.13
CA VAL A 324 -3.82 18.34 28.10
C VAL A 324 -4.65 17.53 27.10
N VAL A 325 -3.98 16.88 26.15
CA VAL A 325 -4.64 15.91 25.26
C VAL A 325 -4.44 14.51 25.82
N VAL A 326 -5.54 13.78 26.03
CA VAL A 326 -5.54 12.44 26.62
C VAL A 326 -5.93 11.43 25.55
N ASN A 327 -4.99 10.56 25.17
CA ASN A 327 -5.22 9.46 24.26
C ASN A 327 -5.18 8.13 25.00
N VAL A 328 -6.30 7.41 25.02
CA VAL A 328 -6.47 6.14 25.72
C VAL A 328 -6.65 5.02 24.71
N TYR A 329 -5.76 4.04 24.77
CA TYR A 329 -5.81 2.80 24.00
C TYR A 329 -6.07 1.64 24.95
N LYS A 330 -7.03 0.76 24.63
CA LYS A 330 -7.27 -0.48 25.38
C LYS A 330 -7.44 -1.65 24.42
N SER A 331 -6.91 -2.82 24.79
CA SER A 331 -7.05 -4.05 24.01
C SER A 331 -7.00 -5.27 24.92
N ARG A 332 -7.72 -6.33 24.55
CA ARG A 332 -7.63 -7.65 25.21
C ARG A 332 -6.44 -8.48 24.73
N ILE A 333 -5.69 -7.98 23.75
CA ILE A 333 -4.53 -8.65 23.16
C ILE A 333 -3.29 -7.84 23.54
N PRO A 334 -2.46 -8.32 24.50
CA PRO A 334 -1.34 -7.54 25.04
C PRO A 334 -0.33 -7.07 23.98
N TRP A 335 -0.12 -7.88 22.94
CA TRP A 335 0.75 -7.54 21.82
C TRP A 335 0.37 -6.21 21.13
N ILE A 336 -0.93 -5.90 21.03
CA ILE A 336 -1.40 -4.66 20.38
C ILE A 336 -0.92 -3.44 21.16
N ILE A 337 -1.05 -3.48 22.49
CA ILE A 337 -0.65 -2.41 23.40
C ILE A 337 0.86 -2.27 23.44
N GLN A 338 1.57 -3.39 23.64
CA GLN A 338 3.02 -3.42 23.65
C GLN A 338 3.61 -2.87 22.33
N LYS A 339 3.05 -3.27 21.19
CA LYS A 339 3.53 -2.79 19.89
C LYS A 339 3.23 -1.31 19.69
N THR A 340 2.03 -0.86 20.06
CA THR A 340 1.65 0.55 19.95
C THR A 340 2.59 1.42 20.78
N ARG A 341 2.87 1.02 22.02
CA ARG A 341 3.78 1.71 22.94
C ARG A 341 5.19 1.90 22.38
N GLN A 342 5.75 0.93 21.67
CA GLN A 342 7.09 1.03 21.08
C GLN A 342 7.24 2.18 20.06
N ASN A 343 6.14 2.74 19.57
CA ASN A 343 6.17 3.89 18.66
C ASN A 343 6.08 5.23 19.40
N TYR A 344 6.08 5.20 20.73
CA TYR A 344 6.17 6.36 21.59
C TYR A 344 7.56 6.38 22.27
N PRO A 345 8.18 7.55 22.43
CA PRO A 345 7.66 8.88 22.09
C PRO A 345 7.54 9.08 20.58
N LYS A 346 6.61 9.94 20.15
CA LYS A 346 6.48 10.25 18.72
C LYS A 346 7.80 10.80 18.21
N ASP A 347 8.28 10.29 17.08
CA ASP A 347 9.51 10.81 16.45
C ASP A 347 9.25 12.21 15.87
N LEU A 348 9.41 13.21 16.72
CA LEU A 348 9.31 14.63 16.42
C LEU A 348 10.69 15.28 16.32
N THR A 349 11.77 14.49 16.30
CA THR A 349 13.17 14.94 16.31
C THR A 349 13.57 15.81 15.11
N LYS A 350 12.74 15.83 14.06
CA LYS A 350 12.88 16.76 12.93
C LYS A 350 12.53 18.20 13.28
N LEU A 351 11.60 18.41 14.22
CA LEU A 351 11.06 19.72 14.59
C LEU A 351 11.52 20.13 16.00
N TRP A 352 11.53 19.20 16.96
CA TRP A 352 11.81 19.45 18.36
C TRP A 352 12.89 18.52 18.89
N ASP A 353 13.71 18.98 19.83
CA ASP A 353 14.64 18.11 20.55
C ASP A 353 13.90 17.40 21.69
N CYS A 354 14.02 16.07 21.75
CA CYS A 354 13.35 15.23 22.74
C CYS A 354 14.37 14.70 23.76
N ARG A 355 14.05 14.80 25.05
CA ARG A 355 14.83 14.19 26.14
C ARG A 355 13.90 13.40 27.06
N GLU A 356 14.32 12.20 27.43
CA GLU A 356 13.65 11.43 28.49
C GLU A 356 13.96 12.07 29.84
N VAL A 357 12.94 12.28 30.66
CA VAL A 357 13.02 12.89 31.99
C VAL A 357 12.87 11.80 33.04
N GLU A 358 13.68 11.87 34.09
CA GLU A 358 13.60 10.91 35.20
C GLU A 358 12.26 11.05 35.92
N VAL A 359 11.56 9.92 36.06
CA VAL A 359 10.30 9.85 36.79
C VAL A 359 10.60 9.81 38.30
N PRO A 360 9.86 10.53 39.15
CA PRO A 360 10.04 10.50 40.60
C PRO A 360 10.12 9.08 41.17
N GLU A 361 11.06 8.84 42.09
CA GLU A 361 11.39 7.50 42.60
C GLU A 361 10.18 6.79 43.24
N VAL A 362 9.24 7.56 43.81
CA VAL A 362 7.96 7.08 44.38
C VAL A 362 7.06 6.42 43.33
N LEU A 363 7.19 6.81 42.06
CA LEU A 363 6.39 6.33 40.93
C LEU A 363 7.14 5.29 40.06
N SER A 364 8.36 4.91 40.45
CA SER A 364 9.18 3.92 39.73
C SER A 364 8.76 2.46 39.99
N ALA A 365 8.08 2.21 41.11
CA ALA A 365 7.63 0.88 41.53
C ALA A 365 6.10 0.76 41.44
N LEU A 366 5.58 0.68 40.22
CA LEU A 366 4.14 0.54 39.96
C LEU A 366 3.65 -0.91 40.08
N PRO A 367 2.40 -1.15 40.51
CA PRO A 367 1.81 -2.49 40.58
C PRO A 367 1.53 -3.08 39.19
N ASP A 368 1.38 -4.41 39.12
CA ASP A 368 0.90 -5.17 37.95
C ASP A 368 1.61 -4.88 36.61
N GLY A 369 2.93 -4.70 36.64
CA GLY A 369 3.73 -4.51 35.43
C GLY A 369 3.46 -3.19 34.71
N ALA A 370 2.78 -2.24 35.37
CA ALA A 370 2.56 -0.90 34.84
C ALA A 370 3.89 -0.14 34.71
N GLN A 371 3.99 0.68 33.66
CA GLN A 371 5.19 1.43 33.31
C GLN A 371 4.82 2.86 32.96
N VAL A 372 5.68 3.78 33.40
CA VAL A 372 5.59 5.22 33.15
C VAL A 372 6.87 5.66 32.46
N SER A 373 6.73 6.46 31.41
CA SER A 373 7.84 7.12 30.72
C SER A 373 7.45 8.58 30.50
N TRP A 374 8.40 9.49 30.74
CA TRP A 374 8.18 10.92 30.61
C TRP A 374 9.19 11.51 29.64
N TYR A 375 8.69 12.16 28.59
CA TYR A 375 9.52 12.78 27.57
C TYR A 375 9.20 14.27 27.48
N ARG A 376 10.24 15.10 27.34
CA ARG A 376 10.15 16.55 27.21
C ARG A 376 10.67 17.00 25.87
N TYR A 377 9.87 17.80 25.17
CA TYR A 377 10.20 18.35 23.85
C TYR A 377 10.48 19.85 23.93
N TYR A 378 11.56 20.25 23.27
CA TYR A 378 12.06 21.62 23.21
C TYR A 378 11.98 22.18 21.80
N ILE A 379 11.57 23.45 21.66
CA ILE A 379 11.62 24.17 20.38
C ILE A 379 13.09 24.45 20.04
N ARG A 380 13.54 24.07 18.84
CA ARG A 380 14.86 24.47 18.35
C ARG A 380 14.86 25.96 18.02
N ASN A 381 15.78 26.70 18.63
CA ASN A 381 16.08 28.06 18.21
C ASN A 381 16.83 28.00 16.88
N GLU A 382 16.20 28.39 15.77
CA GLU A 382 16.85 28.44 14.43
C GLU A 382 18.01 29.46 14.32
N THR A 383 18.35 30.17 15.40
CA THR A 383 19.40 31.19 15.42
C THR A 383 20.83 30.66 15.39
N GLU A 384 21.06 29.37 15.66
CA GLU A 384 22.44 28.85 15.73
C GLU A 384 23.10 28.60 14.36
N ASN A 385 22.34 28.27 13.30
CA ASN A 385 22.95 28.00 11.99
C ASN A 385 23.13 29.23 11.11
N GLY A 386 22.43 30.33 11.37
CA GLY A 386 22.59 31.59 10.63
C GLY A 386 23.69 32.50 11.16
N ASN A 387 24.06 32.36 12.44
CA ASN A 387 24.97 33.29 13.09
C ASN A 387 26.41 32.76 13.24
N ALA A 388 26.62 31.44 13.18
CA ALA A 388 27.96 30.84 13.24
C ALA A 388 28.83 31.21 12.01
N GLU A 389 28.24 31.35 10.82
CA GLU A 389 28.97 31.80 9.63
C GLU A 389 29.28 33.30 9.65
N ASN A 390 28.41 34.13 10.23
CA ASN A 390 28.63 35.58 10.32
C ASN A 390 29.61 35.97 11.44
N GLN A 391 29.60 35.29 12.59
CA GLN A 391 30.55 35.56 13.68
C GLN A 391 31.98 35.12 13.34
N SER A 392 32.15 34.10 12.50
CA SER A 392 33.46 33.71 11.95
C SER A 392 34.02 34.78 11.01
N ALA A 393 33.17 35.38 10.17
CA ALA A 393 33.57 36.42 9.21
C ALA A 393 33.87 37.76 9.92
N GLU A 394 33.11 38.10 10.95
CA GLU A 394 33.28 39.36 11.70
C GLU A 394 34.51 39.31 12.62
N ASN A 395 34.79 38.18 13.26
CA ASN A 395 36.01 38.01 14.06
C ASN A 395 37.30 37.96 13.22
N GLN A 396 37.25 37.49 11.97
CA GLN A 396 38.39 37.60 11.05
C GLN A 396 38.62 39.05 10.60
N ASN A 397 37.55 39.85 10.47
CA ASN A 397 37.66 41.25 10.05
C ASN A 397 38.22 42.15 11.18
N VAL A 398 37.81 41.92 12.43
CA VAL A 398 38.35 42.63 13.61
C VAL A 398 39.82 42.28 13.86
N LYS A 399 40.22 41.02 13.65
CA LYS A 399 41.62 40.58 13.81
C LYS A 399 42.54 41.16 12.73
N ASN A 400 42.02 41.38 11.52
CA ASN A 400 42.76 42.03 10.43
C ASN A 400 42.87 43.55 10.63
N GLN A 401 41.84 44.20 11.19
CA GLN A 401 41.88 45.64 11.52
C GLN A 401 42.76 45.95 12.75
N ALA A 402 42.85 45.03 13.72
CA ALA A 402 43.79 45.16 14.84
C ALA A 402 45.26 45.04 14.38
N ALA A 403 45.55 44.14 13.43
CA ALA A 403 46.89 43.96 12.88
C ALA A 403 47.37 45.14 12.01
N GLU A 404 46.47 45.89 11.38
CA GLU A 404 46.81 47.12 10.64
C GLU A 404 47.03 48.35 11.54
N SER A 405 46.63 48.27 12.82
CA SER A 405 46.75 49.40 13.77
C SER A 405 48.00 49.36 14.66
N GLU A 406 48.72 48.23 14.71
CA GLU A 406 49.93 48.08 15.53
C GLU A 406 51.22 48.57 14.84
N ASP A 407 51.22 48.83 13.53
CA ASP A 407 52.39 49.35 12.80
C ASP A 407 52.54 50.89 12.84
N ALA A 408 51.67 51.60 13.57
CA ALA A 408 51.67 53.05 13.60
C ALA A 408 51.45 53.65 15.00
N ARG A 409 52.35 53.40 15.96
CA ARG A 409 52.62 54.35 17.07
C ARG A 409 53.90 54.05 17.83
N SER A 410 54.99 54.67 17.37
CA SER A 410 56.19 54.91 18.17
C SER A 410 56.06 56.21 18.98
N ALA A 411 56.53 56.18 20.24
CA ALA A 411 56.66 57.28 21.21
C ALA A 411 55.31 57.81 21.75
N ASP A 412 55.08 58.01 23.05
CA ASP A 412 55.89 58.72 24.04
C ASP A 412 55.41 58.40 25.49
N THR A 413 56.02 59.06 26.47
CA THR A 413 56.27 58.60 27.85
C THR A 413 55.21 59.02 28.91
N LYS A 414 54.96 58.14 29.91
CA LYS A 414 54.47 58.36 31.32
C LYS A 414 53.03 58.88 31.63
N SER A 415 52.29 58.16 32.48
CA SER A 415 52.05 58.46 33.92
C SER A 415 50.86 57.64 34.51
N GLY A 416 50.92 57.35 35.81
CA GLY A 416 50.17 56.31 36.55
C GLY A 416 48.70 56.56 36.86
N GLU A 417 47.95 57.27 36.01
CA GLU A 417 46.49 57.43 36.13
C GLU A 417 45.71 56.50 35.19
N VAL A 418 46.41 55.91 34.22
CA VAL A 418 45.84 55.00 33.20
C VAL A 418 45.55 53.61 33.76
N ILE A 419 46.28 53.14 34.78
CA ILE A 419 46.18 51.76 35.29
C ILE A 419 44.86 51.54 36.06
N ALA A 420 44.36 52.54 36.78
CA ALA A 420 43.11 52.44 37.53
C ALA A 420 41.86 52.59 36.64
N ALA A 421 41.97 53.33 35.53
CA ALA A 421 40.92 53.39 34.52
C ALA A 421 40.83 52.06 33.75
N ASP A 422 41.96 51.42 33.47
CA ASP A 422 42.04 50.16 32.73
C ASP A 422 41.47 48.98 33.54
N GLU A 423 41.74 48.90 34.85
CA GLU A 423 41.13 47.88 35.72
C GLU A 423 39.61 48.02 35.86
N ARG A 424 39.10 49.27 35.89
CA ARG A 424 37.66 49.53 35.97
C ARG A 424 36.94 49.16 34.66
N THR A 425 37.60 49.41 33.53
CA THR A 425 37.10 49.04 32.20
C THR A 425 37.14 47.51 32.01
N ALA A 426 38.18 46.83 32.52
CA ALA A 426 38.28 45.37 32.51
C ALA A 426 37.21 44.70 33.41
N GLN A 427 36.90 45.29 34.57
CA GLN A 427 35.82 44.80 35.43
C GLN A 427 34.43 45.03 34.82
N GLU A 428 34.21 46.14 34.13
CA GLU A 428 32.96 46.38 33.39
C GLU A 428 32.81 45.46 32.18
N LEU A 429 33.90 45.21 31.43
CA LEU A 429 33.93 44.21 30.36
C LEU A 429 33.71 42.78 30.86
N GLN A 430 34.30 42.41 32.00
CA GLN A 430 34.05 41.10 32.61
C GLN A 430 32.60 40.99 33.09
N LYS A 431 32.04 42.06 33.65
CA LYS A 431 30.64 42.10 34.07
C LYS A 431 29.66 42.07 32.89
N GLU A 432 30.00 42.70 31.77
CA GLU A 432 29.25 42.57 30.52
C GLU A 432 29.38 41.17 29.93
N GLN A 433 30.56 40.56 29.92
CA GLN A 433 30.76 39.18 29.47
C GLN A 433 30.04 38.17 30.36
N ASP A 434 30.02 38.38 31.67
CA ASP A 434 29.29 37.55 32.62
C ASP A 434 27.78 37.78 32.50
N ALA A 435 27.33 39.01 32.23
CA ALA A 435 25.93 39.32 31.93
C ALA A 435 25.50 38.74 30.58
N ILE A 436 26.37 38.74 29.58
CA ILE A 436 26.15 38.11 28.27
C ILE A 436 26.13 36.59 28.44
N LYS A 437 27.03 35.98 29.22
CA LYS A 437 26.96 34.54 29.55
C LYS A 437 25.73 34.18 30.35
N THR A 438 25.29 35.05 31.25
CA THR A 438 24.05 34.85 32.02
C THR A 438 22.83 35.03 31.12
N ALA A 439 22.88 35.96 30.16
CA ALA A 439 21.84 36.18 29.15
C ALA A 439 21.85 35.08 28.07
N GLU A 440 22.99 34.49 27.72
CA GLU A 440 23.11 33.31 26.86
C GLU A 440 22.61 32.07 27.61
N ALA A 441 22.96 31.89 28.88
CA ALA A 441 22.43 30.81 29.72
C ALA A 441 20.91 30.95 29.95
N ALA A 442 20.39 32.17 30.07
CA ALA A 442 18.96 32.46 30.12
C ALA A 442 18.27 32.36 28.74
N ALA A 443 18.96 32.66 27.64
CA ALA A 443 18.49 32.42 26.27
C ALA A 443 18.58 30.94 25.87
N THR A 444 19.28 30.14 26.67
CA THR A 444 19.22 28.67 26.68
C THR A 444 18.02 28.17 27.51
N GLU A 445 17.05 29.01 27.87
CA GLU A 445 15.71 28.53 28.24
C GLU A 445 15.01 28.06 26.97
N ALA A 446 15.35 26.85 26.55
CA ALA A 446 14.61 26.15 25.52
C ALA A 446 13.14 26.07 25.97
N TYR A 447 12.27 26.86 25.34
CA TYR A 447 10.84 26.90 25.66
C TYR A 447 10.27 25.48 25.54
N ILE A 448 9.72 24.96 26.63
CA ILE A 448 9.11 23.63 26.66
C ILE A 448 7.88 23.68 25.74
N ALA A 449 7.95 22.96 24.63
CA ALA A 449 6.82 22.89 23.70
C ALA A 449 5.74 21.96 24.23
N LEU A 450 6.15 20.80 24.71
CA LEU A 450 5.29 19.67 25.03
C LEU A 450 6.00 18.76 26.04
N ASP A 451 5.28 18.32 27.06
CA ASP A 451 5.64 17.12 27.82
C ASP A 451 4.69 15.98 27.45
N GLU A 452 5.26 14.83 27.10
CA GLU A 452 4.50 13.62 26.76
C GLU A 452 4.73 12.57 27.87
N VAL A 453 3.66 12.23 28.58
CA VAL A 453 3.66 11.21 29.63
C VAL A 453 2.96 9.97 29.10
N VAL A 454 3.69 8.86 29.06
CA VAL A 454 3.23 7.58 28.52
C VAL A 454 3.07 6.59 29.67
N LEU A 455 1.82 6.21 29.94
CA LEU A 455 1.43 5.25 30.98
C LEU A 455 0.92 3.97 30.31
N SER A 456 1.39 2.81 30.74
CA SER A 456 0.97 1.55 30.12
C SER A 456 0.93 0.39 31.09
N ASP A 457 0.05 -0.57 30.84
CA ASP A 457 0.05 -1.91 31.43
C ASP A 457 -0.11 -2.96 30.31
N GLU A 458 -0.41 -4.21 30.65
CA GLU A 458 -0.59 -5.28 29.65
C GLU A 458 -1.68 -4.98 28.61
N ASN A 459 -2.76 -4.31 29.00
CA ASN A 459 -4.00 -4.19 28.21
C ASN A 459 -4.42 -2.74 27.93
N ARG A 460 -3.72 -1.75 28.48
CA ARG A 460 -4.04 -0.33 28.40
C ARG A 460 -2.77 0.50 28.15
N LEU A 461 -2.90 1.52 27.32
CA LEU A 461 -1.88 2.54 27.07
C LEU A 461 -2.56 3.90 27.09
N VAL A 462 -2.09 4.80 27.94
CA VAL A 462 -2.58 6.17 28.07
C VAL A 462 -1.43 7.11 27.77
N ILE A 463 -1.64 8.04 26.85
CA ILE A 463 -0.68 9.07 26.46
C ILE A 463 -1.30 10.42 26.79
N LEU A 464 -0.52 11.23 27.51
CA LEU A 464 -0.90 12.55 27.97
C LEU A 464 0.07 13.55 27.35
N ASP A 465 -0.46 14.41 26.48
CA ASP A 465 0.29 15.46 25.79
C ASP A 465 0.00 16.79 26.50
N TYR A 466 0.93 17.30 27.33
CA TYR A 466 0.84 18.55 28.09
C TYR A 466 1.44 19.72 27.32
N GLY A 467 0.60 20.58 26.75
CA GLY A 467 1.06 21.77 26.03
C GLY A 467 1.72 22.78 26.98
N GLY A 468 3.00 23.11 26.75
CA GLY A 468 3.77 24.01 27.62
C GLY A 468 4.51 23.32 28.78
N GLY A 469 4.41 21.98 28.90
CA GLY A 469 5.10 21.19 29.91
C GLY A 469 4.24 20.82 31.13
N THR A 470 4.77 19.94 31.98
CA THR A 470 4.16 19.53 33.26
C THR A 470 5.22 19.39 34.36
N ASP A 471 4.79 19.30 35.61
CA ASP A 471 5.63 19.11 36.79
C ASP A 471 5.43 17.72 37.43
N ALA A 472 6.22 17.42 38.46
CA ALA A 472 6.16 16.11 39.12
C ALA A 472 4.79 15.82 39.74
N ASP A 473 4.12 16.84 40.27
CA ASP A 473 2.77 16.72 40.87
C ASP A 473 1.73 16.37 39.79
N GLY A 474 1.83 16.97 38.60
CA GLY A 474 0.99 16.65 37.45
C GLY A 474 1.18 15.21 36.94
N VAL A 475 2.43 14.72 36.94
CA VAL A 475 2.74 13.31 36.60
C VAL A 475 2.21 12.35 37.68
N GLU A 476 2.33 12.70 38.96
CA GLU A 476 1.80 11.89 40.06
C GLU A 476 0.27 11.75 39.98
N GLU A 477 -0.44 12.85 39.73
CA GLU A 477 -1.89 12.83 39.52
C GLU A 477 -2.29 11.92 38.36
N ALA A 478 -1.58 12.01 37.24
CA ALA A 478 -1.83 11.17 36.07
C ALA A 478 -1.65 9.68 36.37
N VAL A 479 -0.59 9.32 37.11
CA VAL A 479 -0.33 7.94 37.54
C VAL A 479 -1.43 7.45 38.49
N GLN A 480 -1.84 8.27 39.47
CA GLN A 480 -2.91 7.90 40.40
C GLN A 480 -4.24 7.66 39.65
N GLY A 481 -4.61 8.53 38.71
CA GLY A 481 -5.79 8.36 37.87
C GLY A 481 -5.75 7.10 36.98
N PHE A 482 -4.56 6.69 36.53
CA PHE A 482 -4.37 5.46 35.77
C PHE A 482 -4.53 4.18 36.62
N LEU A 483 -4.14 4.24 37.90
CA LEU A 483 -4.21 3.13 38.86
C LEU A 483 -5.56 3.00 39.56
N GLU A 484 -6.33 4.08 39.71
CA GLU A 484 -7.63 4.09 40.40
C GLU A 484 -8.62 2.99 39.92
N PRO A 485 -8.70 2.65 38.62
CA PRO A 485 -9.56 1.57 38.12
C PRO A 485 -9.07 0.15 38.44
N VAL A 486 -7.81 -0.02 38.86
CA VAL A 486 -7.17 -1.32 39.19
C VAL A 486 -7.27 -1.61 40.69
N LEU A 487 -7.37 -0.57 41.52
CA LEU A 487 -7.42 -0.65 42.98
C LEU A 487 -8.84 -0.87 43.54
N LYS A 488 -9.88 -0.81 42.70
CA LYS A 488 -11.29 -1.14 43.02
C LYS A 488 -11.65 -2.48 42.41
#